data_AF-A0AA88QQH5-F1
#
_entry.id   AF-A0AA88QQH5-F1
#
_cell.length_a   1.000
_cell.length_b   1.000
_cell.length_c   1.000
_cell.angle_alpha   90.00
_cell.angle_beta   90.00
_cell.angle_gamma   90.00
#
_symmetry.space_group_name_H-M   'P 1'
#
loop_
_entity.id
_entity.type
_entity.pdbx_description
1 polymer ?
#
loop_
_entity_poly.entity_id
_entity_poly.type
_entity_poly.pdbx_seq_one_letter_code
_entity_poly.pdbx_strand_id
1 'polypeptide(L)'
;MKEQPQLHLRKLAEFMHCPFSAKEETEGVVDEILGLCSFGWKIVFGIENSAFFRKGEVGDWKNYLTAEIGDRLDKIIEEKFYGSGL
;
A
#
# COMPACT_ATOMS: atom_id res chain seq x y z
N MET A 1 -1.78 5.07 -0.74
CA MET A 1 -0.87 4.38 0.22
C MET A 1 0.57 4.31 -0.27
N LYS A 2 0.91 3.61 -1.37
CA LYS A 2 2.31 3.38 -1.78
C LYS A 2 3.06 4.64 -2.26
N GLU A 3 2.38 5.55 -2.97
CA GLU A 3 3.02 6.76 -3.54
C GLU A 3 3.34 7.82 -2.50
N GLN A 4 2.48 7.99 -1.49
CA GLN A 4 2.63 9.01 -0.45
C GLN A 4 2.45 8.39 0.95
N PRO A 5 3.32 7.44 1.35
CA PRO A 5 3.11 6.65 2.55
C PRO A 5 3.10 7.50 3.83
N GLN A 6 3.93 8.54 3.92
CA GLN A 6 3.97 9.46 5.07
C GLN A 6 2.61 10.16 5.27
N LEU A 7 2.02 10.69 4.19
CA LEU A 7 0.73 11.38 4.25
C LEU A 7 -0.37 10.44 4.76
N HIS A 8 -0.40 9.21 4.24
CA HIS A 8 -1.42 8.26 4.64
C HIS A 8 -1.20 7.74 6.07
N LEU A 9 0.05 7.58 6.50
CA LEU A 9 0.38 7.18 7.87
C LEU A 9 -0.09 8.25 8.88
N ARG A 10 0.12 9.54 8.58
CA ARG A 10 -0.41 10.63 9.41
C ARG A 10 -1.94 10.60 9.51
N LYS A 11 -2.63 10.47 8.37
CA LYS A 11 -4.10 10.35 8.34
C LYS A 11 -4.60 9.14 9.14
N LEU A 12 -3.89 8.02 9.09
CA LEU A 12 -4.22 6.83 9.86
C LEU A 12 -4.04 7.07 11.37
N ALA A 13 -2.94 7.72 11.76
CA ALA A 13 -2.65 8.06 13.14
C ALA A 13 -3.71 9.02 13.72
N GLU A 14 -4.10 10.05 12.95
CA GLU A 14 -5.22 10.94 13.27
C GLU A 14 -6.53 10.18 13.46
N PHE A 15 -6.86 9.27 12.53
CA PHE A 15 -8.06 8.44 12.60
C PHE A 15 -8.08 7.53 13.85
N MET A 16 -6.91 7.04 14.27
CA MET A 16 -6.77 6.23 15.49
C MET A 16 -6.74 7.06 16.79
N HIS A 17 -6.93 8.38 16.70
CA HIS A 17 -6.78 9.33 17.82
C HIS A 17 -5.38 9.33 18.45
N CYS A 18 -4.36 9.00 17.66
CA CYS A 18 -2.95 9.02 18.05
C CYS A 18 -2.13 9.89 17.06
N PRO A 19 -2.47 11.17 16.84
CA PRO A 19 -1.74 12.02 15.89
C PRO A 19 -0.29 12.23 16.34
N PHE A 20 0.62 12.31 15.38
CA PHE A 20 2.03 12.61 15.67
C PHE A 20 2.19 14.04 16.20
N SER A 21 2.97 14.18 17.26
CA SER A 21 3.39 15.47 17.78
C SER A 21 4.47 16.11 16.90
N ALA A 22 4.61 17.44 17.01
CA ALA A 22 5.67 18.16 16.30
C ALA A 22 7.07 17.62 16.64
N LYS A 23 7.28 17.14 17.87
CA LYS A 23 8.53 16.52 18.31
C LYS A 23 8.79 15.21 17.56
N GLU A 24 7.82 14.30 17.53
CA GLU A 24 7.93 13.02 16.82
C GLU A 24 8.18 13.20 15.32
N GLU A 25 7.52 14.21 14.71
CA GLU A 25 7.77 14.59 13.32
C GLU A 25 9.21 15.07 13.11
N THR A 26 9.73 15.93 14.00
CA THR A 26 11.14 16.40 13.91
C THR A 26 12.17 15.32 14.22
N GLU A 27 11.81 14.34 15.06
CA GLU A 27 12.67 13.21 15.41
C GLU A 27 12.61 12.09 14.34
N GLY A 28 11.75 12.22 13.32
CA GLY A 28 11.69 11.27 12.21
C GLY A 28 10.93 9.99 12.51
N VAL A 29 10.12 9.94 13.57
CA VAL A 29 9.37 8.74 14.01
C VAL A 29 8.47 8.21 12.89
N VAL A 30 7.89 9.09 12.07
CA VAL A 30 7.08 8.70 10.90
C VAL A 30 7.90 7.86 9.92
N ASP A 31 9.13 8.26 9.62
CA ASP A 31 9.99 7.54 8.69
C ASP A 31 10.52 6.24 9.32
N GLU A 32 10.75 6.20 10.63
CA GLU A 32 11.11 4.97 11.35
C GLU A 32 9.99 3.92 11.27
N ILE A 33 8.74 4.32 11.53
CA ILE A 33 7.57 3.44 11.39
C ILE A 33 7.45 2.94 9.94
N LEU A 34 7.61 3.83 8.96
CA LEU A 34 7.59 3.41 7.56
C LEU A 34 8.70 2.43 7.23
N GLY A 35 9.90 2.60 7.80
CA GLY A 35 11.00 1.65 7.67
C GLY A 35 10.62 0.26 8.19
N LEU A 36 10.04 0.20 9.39
CA LEU A 36 9.60 -1.04 10.04
C LEU A 36 8.46 -1.74 9.29
N CYS A 37 7.51 -0.96 8.76
CA CYS A 37 6.33 -1.49 8.07
C CYS A 37 6.49 -1.57 6.55
N SER A 38 7.68 -1.28 6.02
CA SER A 38 7.95 -1.35 4.59
C SER A 38 7.92 -2.79 4.08
N PHE A 39 7.83 -2.93 2.76
CA PHE A 39 7.77 -4.23 2.10
C PHE A 39 9.05 -5.06 2.37
N GLY A 40 8.88 -6.34 2.71
CA GLY A 40 10.00 -7.28 2.84
C GLY A 40 10.50 -7.56 4.26
N TRP A 41 9.71 -7.23 5.29
CA TRP A 41 10.02 -7.68 6.65
C TRP A 41 9.90 -9.21 6.79
N LYS A 42 10.72 -9.81 7.68
CA LYS A 42 10.74 -11.25 7.89
C LYS A 42 9.68 -11.67 8.92
N ILE A 43 8.70 -12.45 8.49
CA ILE A 43 7.75 -13.14 9.35
C ILE A 43 8.41 -14.36 9.97
N VAL A 44 8.51 -14.41 11.31
CA VAL A 44 9.10 -15.52 12.07
C VAL A 44 8.00 -16.44 12.62
N PHE A 45 7.17 -16.99 11.72
CA PHE A 45 6.09 -17.93 12.10
C PHE A 45 6.17 -19.28 11.36
N GLY A 46 7.34 -19.66 10.86
CA GLY A 46 7.56 -20.95 10.19
C GLY A 46 6.96 -21.06 8.78
N ILE A 47 6.40 -19.97 8.24
CA ILE A 47 5.93 -19.86 6.86
C ILE A 47 6.99 -19.07 6.07
N GLU A 48 7.29 -19.51 4.85
CA GLU A 48 8.24 -18.79 4.00
C GLU A 48 7.74 -17.38 3.69
N ASN A 49 8.63 -16.38 3.80
CA ASN A 49 8.30 -14.99 3.50
C ASN A 49 7.77 -14.77 2.08
N SER A 50 8.17 -15.62 1.13
CA SER A 50 7.69 -15.64 -0.25
C SER A 50 6.18 -15.83 -0.36
N ALA A 51 5.55 -16.46 0.64
CA ALA A 51 4.10 -16.64 0.70
C ALA A 51 3.34 -15.33 0.92
N PHE A 52 3.98 -14.33 1.55
CA PHE A 52 3.40 -13.03 1.86
C PHE A 52 3.97 -11.90 0.98
N PHE A 53 5.27 -11.95 0.68
CA PHE A 53 6.00 -10.92 -0.03
C PHE A 53 6.53 -11.47 -1.37
N ARG A 54 5.97 -10.97 -2.48
CA ARG A 54 6.41 -11.28 -3.86
C ARG A 54 7.29 -10.17 -4.46
N LYS A 55 6.69 -9.24 -5.22
CA LYS A 55 7.39 -8.06 -5.78
C LYS A 55 7.02 -6.74 -5.10
N GLY A 56 5.79 -6.63 -4.61
CA GLY A 56 5.30 -5.39 -3.99
C GLY A 56 5.18 -4.23 -4.97
N GLU A 57 5.10 -4.45 -6.28
CA GLU A 57 5.11 -3.42 -7.33
C GLU A 57 3.73 -3.16 -7.92
N VAL A 58 3.47 -1.90 -8.28
CA VAL A 58 2.25 -1.50 -9.00
C VAL A 58 2.50 -1.71 -10.49
N GLY A 59 1.53 -2.33 -11.18
CA GLY A 59 1.59 -2.54 -12.64
C GLY A 59 2.23 -3.86 -13.08
N ASP A 60 2.68 -4.71 -12.17
CA ASP A 60 3.30 -6.02 -12.49
C ASP A 60 2.35 -6.98 -13.23
N TRP A 61 1.03 -6.72 -13.22
CA TRP A 61 0.05 -7.48 -14.00
C TRP A 61 0.36 -7.50 -15.50
N LYS A 62 1.02 -6.47 -16.03
CA LYS A 62 1.43 -6.37 -17.44
C LYS A 62 2.41 -7.46 -17.87
N ASN A 63 3.11 -8.08 -16.91
CA ASN A 63 4.03 -9.18 -17.18
C ASN A 63 3.32 -10.53 -17.34
N TYR A 64 2.01 -10.61 -17.03
CA TYR A 64 1.26 -11.87 -16.97
C TYR A 64 -0.04 -11.85 -17.77
N LEU A 65 -0.66 -10.69 -17.97
CA LEU A 65 -1.91 -10.56 -18.72
C LEU A 65 -1.65 -9.99 -20.11
N THR A 66 -2.44 -10.46 -21.09
CA THR A 66 -2.50 -9.81 -22.40
C THR A 66 -3.21 -8.46 -22.29
N ALA A 67 -2.94 -7.57 -23.25
CA ALA A 67 -3.61 -6.26 -23.32
C ALA A 67 -5.14 -6.41 -23.38
N GLU A 68 -5.64 -7.38 -24.16
CA GLU A 68 -7.08 -7.66 -24.27
C GLU A 68 -7.73 -8.00 -22.91
N ILE A 69 -7.05 -8.80 -22.08
CA ILE A 69 -7.57 -9.14 -20.74
C ILE A 69 -7.53 -7.91 -19.83
N GLY A 70 -6.48 -7.09 -19.92
CA GLY A 70 -6.38 -5.81 -19.21
C GLY A 70 -7.56 -4.89 -19.55
N ASP A 71 -7.77 -4.62 -20.85
CA ASP A 71 -8.84 -3.74 -21.34
C ASP A 71 -10.23 -4.25 -20.94
N ARG A 72 -10.43 -5.57 -20.94
CA ARG A 72 -11.68 -6.17 -20.49
C ARG A 72 -11.91 -5.93 -18.99
N LEU A 73 -10.88 -6.04 -18.16
CA LEU A 73 -10.99 -5.77 -16.73
C LEU A 73 -11.27 -4.29 -16.47
N ASP A 74 -10.60 -3.39 -17.19
CA ASP A 74 -10.80 -1.95 -17.06
C ASP A 74 -12.26 -1.57 -17.32
N LYS A 75 -12.86 -2.09 -18.39
CA LYS A 75 -14.30 -1.88 -18.69
C LYS A 75 -15.22 -2.38 -17.57
N ILE A 76 -14.95 -3.57 -17.01
CA ILE A 76 -15.74 -4.11 -15.90
C ILE A 76 -15.64 -3.20 -14.67
N ILE A 77 -14.45 -2.69 -14.36
CA ILE A 77 -14.22 -1.80 -13.23
C ILE A 77 -14.99 -0.48 -13.43
N GLU A 78 -14.88 0.13 -14.61
CA GLU A 78 -15.61 1.36 -14.96
C GLU A 78 -17.13 1.18 -14.82
N GLU A 79 -17.69 0.10 -15.37
CA GLU A 79 -19.12 -0.20 -15.26
C GLU A 79 -19.57 -0.41 -13.81
N LYS A 80 -18.77 -1.09 -12.98
CA LYS A 80 -19.14 -1.42 -11.60
C LYS A 80 -18.97 -0.27 -10.63
N PHE A 81 -18.01 0.62 -10.87
CA PHE A 81 -17.78 1.79 -10.03
C PHE A 81 -18.42 3.07 -10.57
N TYR A 82 -19.10 3.01 -11.72
CA TYR A 82 -19.87 4.12 -12.25
C TYR A 82 -20.83 4.71 -11.20
N GLY A 83 -20.63 5.98 -10.87
CA GLY A 83 -21.45 6.71 -9.91
C GLY A 83 -21.16 6.41 -8.43
N SER A 84 -20.17 5.58 -8.10
CA SER A 84 -19.80 5.25 -6.71
C SER A 84 -18.96 6.31 -6.02
N GLY A 85 -18.33 7.22 -6.79
CA GLY A 85 -17.35 8.18 -6.29
C GLY A 85 -15.93 7.61 -6.13
N LEU A 86 -15.72 6.36 -6.55
CA LEU A 86 -14.42 5.72 -6.76
C LEU A 86 -14.03 5.74 -8.24
#